data_AF-A0AA38S458-F1
#
_entry.id   AF-A0AA38S458-F1
#
_cell.length_a   1.000
_cell.length_b   1.000
_cell.length_c   1.000
_cell.angle_alpha   90.00
_cell.angle_beta   90.00
_cell.angle_gamma   90.00
#
_symmetry.space_group_name_H-M   'P 1'
#
loop_
_entity.id
_entity.type
_entity.pdbx_description
1 polymer ?
#
loop_
_entity_poly.entity_id
_entity_poly.type
_entity_poly.pdbx_seq_one_letter_code
_entity_poly.pdbx_strand_id
1 'polypeptide(L)'
;MPRPLSWLIVLLTLVGPSRQFTEYDPDSCQIIGDADLYGVGIRVGFYLAYLSGLTALCFQNWAAVKDARKGVYTVNAAILVAMIRDSTMAGNLAAFEWYILLQIAVLVPASLSFEMSDDEPLTLAVCIMIDGAYAVLQPWVYFKRLDQGWSSSCPSPKVYIFAEIDFYHPRFTAFLRAMAVISCVYGVMLFFWAWVLLAVRSPWVRREHPGWTKKVMGTMKEQEYSVLSWKNAWSMGSTLFFGLVLIAFTEKTLAINNISIPGTTVASTGQLIPLLVGIMTTLSTFYTVVTSPMPWTKAHQLRHRSSGVVQESAEDPEVPTERAEPERAKSS
;
A
#
# COMPACT_ATOMS: atom_id res chain seq x y z
N MET A 1 3.82 -32.07 17.65
CA MET A 1 3.37 -30.69 17.90
C MET A 1 2.04 -30.49 17.19
N PRO A 2 0.92 -30.43 17.93
CA PRO A 2 -0.41 -30.25 17.34
C PRO A 2 -0.54 -28.84 16.75
N ARG A 3 -1.18 -28.78 15.59
CA ARG A 3 -1.18 -27.64 14.66
C ARG A 3 -2.00 -26.46 15.25
N PRO A 4 -1.38 -25.29 15.53
CA PRO A 4 -2.13 -24.09 15.93
C PRO A 4 -3.10 -23.59 14.84
N LEU A 5 -2.95 -24.09 13.61
CA LEU A 5 -3.78 -23.73 12.45
C LEU A 5 -5.27 -24.10 12.64
N SER A 6 -5.58 -25.21 13.30
CA SER A 6 -6.96 -25.71 13.42
C SER A 6 -7.81 -24.81 14.32
N TRP A 7 -7.24 -24.31 15.42
CA TRP A 7 -7.93 -23.40 16.35
C TRP A 7 -8.16 -22.02 15.74
N LEU A 8 -7.22 -21.54 14.92
CA LEU A 8 -7.38 -20.28 14.20
C LEU A 8 -8.56 -20.35 13.22
N ILE A 9 -8.73 -21.47 12.50
CA ILE A 9 -9.86 -21.68 11.58
C ILE A 9 -11.19 -21.69 12.34
N VAL A 10 -11.26 -22.34 13.50
CA VAL A 10 -12.48 -22.35 14.34
C VAL A 10 -12.82 -20.95 14.85
N LEU A 11 -11.82 -20.18 15.32
CA LEU A 11 -12.02 -18.79 15.73
C LEU A 11 -12.51 -17.91 14.58
N LEU A 12 -11.99 -18.11 13.36
CA LEU A 12 -12.43 -17.39 12.17
C LEU A 12 -13.87 -17.73 11.77
N THR A 13 -14.37 -18.94 12.08
CA THR A 13 -15.78 -19.31 11.84
C THR A 13 -16.76 -18.79 12.88
N LEU A 14 -16.28 -18.36 14.06
CA LEU A 14 -17.13 -17.84 15.15
C LEU A 14 -17.42 -16.34 15.02
N VAL A 15 -16.67 -15.62 14.19
CA VAL A 15 -16.96 -14.21 13.89
C VAL A 15 -18.12 -14.16 12.90
N GLY A 16 -19.34 -14.08 13.43
CA GLY A 16 -20.52 -13.80 12.62
C GLY A 16 -20.34 -12.43 11.95
N PRO A 17 -20.53 -12.30 10.63
CA PRO A 17 -20.44 -11.02 9.97
C PRO A 17 -21.47 -10.09 10.61
N SER A 18 -21.07 -8.86 10.95
CA SER A 18 -22.09 -7.84 11.14
C SER A 18 -22.78 -7.71 9.78
N ARG A 19 -24.09 -7.94 9.72
CA ARG A 19 -24.88 -7.72 8.50
C ARG A 19 -25.11 -6.22 8.37
N GLN A 20 -24.04 -5.49 8.08
CA GLN A 20 -24.11 -4.09 7.71
C GLN A 20 -23.57 -4.02 6.29
N PHE A 21 -24.33 -3.40 5.40
CA PHE A 21 -23.91 -3.01 4.06
C PHE A 21 -24.51 -1.62 3.81
N THR A 22 -23.95 -0.88 2.86
CA THR A 22 -24.41 0.49 2.63
C THR A 22 -25.76 0.50 1.90
N GLU A 23 -26.83 0.95 2.56
CA GLU A 23 -28.18 0.96 1.97
C GLU A 23 -28.94 2.25 2.28
N TYR A 24 -30.06 2.46 1.60
CA TYR A 24 -31.02 3.48 1.98
C TYR A 24 -31.97 2.94 3.04
N ASP A 25 -32.20 3.73 4.08
CA ASP A 25 -33.37 3.57 4.94
C ASP A 25 -34.64 3.80 4.08
N PRO A 26 -35.54 2.81 3.97
CA PRO A 26 -36.73 2.90 3.12
C PRO A 26 -37.67 4.05 3.50
N ASP A 27 -37.69 4.46 4.77
CA ASP A 27 -38.65 5.46 5.25
C ASP A 27 -38.09 6.89 5.18
N SER A 28 -36.79 7.05 5.47
CA SER A 28 -36.15 8.37 5.55
C SER A 28 -35.30 8.74 4.33
N CYS A 29 -35.00 7.79 3.44
CA CYS A 29 -33.98 7.91 2.39
C CYS A 29 -32.59 8.31 2.94
N GLN A 30 -32.33 8.10 4.23
CA GLN A 30 -31.01 8.29 4.81
C GLN A 30 -30.09 7.13 4.39
N ILE A 31 -28.86 7.44 4.00
CA ILE A 31 -27.86 6.41 3.72
C ILE A 31 -27.34 5.86 5.06
N ILE A 32 -27.56 4.57 5.28
CA ILE A 32 -26.99 3.79 6.37
C ILE A 32 -25.71 3.15 5.83
N GLY A 33 -24.56 3.55 6.37
CA GLY A 33 -23.26 3.06 5.94
C GLY A 33 -22.76 1.85 6.70
N ASP A 34 -21.93 1.05 6.04
CA ASP A 34 -21.28 -0.11 6.65
C ASP A 34 -20.14 0.30 7.60
N ALA A 35 -20.34 0.04 8.89
CA ALA A 35 -19.36 0.35 9.92
C ALA A 35 -18.10 -0.54 9.82
N ASP A 36 -18.19 -1.74 9.24
CA ASP A 36 -17.09 -2.69 9.08
C ASP A 36 -16.25 -2.44 7.82
N LEU A 37 -16.65 -1.50 6.95
CA LEU A 37 -15.89 -1.13 5.76
C LEU A 37 -15.25 0.27 5.86
N TYR A 38 -15.99 1.25 6.37
CA TYR A 38 -15.49 2.63 6.50
C TYR A 38 -16.00 3.32 7.78
N GLY A 39 -16.29 2.53 8.82
CA GLY A 39 -16.52 3.03 10.17
C GLY A 39 -15.34 3.84 10.70
N VAL A 40 -15.58 4.57 11.80
CA VAL A 40 -14.60 5.52 12.35
C VAL A 40 -13.28 4.83 12.73
N GLY A 41 -13.33 3.62 13.29
CA GLY A 41 -12.12 2.87 13.64
C GLY A 41 -11.27 2.51 12.41
N ILE A 42 -11.92 2.16 11.30
CA ILE A 42 -11.25 1.82 10.04
C ILE A 42 -10.58 3.04 9.45
N ARG A 43 -11.33 4.13 9.30
CA ARG A 43 -10.81 5.39 8.75
C ARG A 43 -9.63 5.92 9.56
N VAL A 44 -9.78 6.02 10.88
CA VAL A 44 -8.69 6.46 11.77
C VAL A 44 -7.50 5.50 11.70
N GLY A 45 -7.73 4.19 11.64
CA GLY A 45 -6.70 3.19 11.47
C GLY A 45 -5.87 3.40 10.20
N PHE A 46 -6.52 3.61 9.06
CA PHE A 46 -5.84 3.94 7.79
C PHE A 46 -5.09 5.27 7.84
N TYR A 47 -5.69 6.31 8.42
CA TYR A 47 -5.06 7.62 8.51
C TYR A 47 -3.80 7.56 9.38
N LEU A 48 -3.86 6.87 10.52
CA LEU A 48 -2.70 6.64 11.37
C LEU A 48 -1.61 5.84 10.64
N ALA A 49 -1.99 4.74 9.97
CA ALA A 49 -1.03 3.93 9.23
C ALA A 49 -0.38 4.69 8.06
N TYR A 50 -1.16 5.54 7.37
CA TYR A 50 -0.65 6.43 6.33
C TYR A 50 0.33 7.47 6.88
N LEU A 51 -0.03 8.17 7.96
CA LEU A 51 0.85 9.14 8.62
C LEU A 51 2.12 8.49 9.16
N SER A 52 2.00 7.25 9.65
CA SER A 52 3.12 6.43 10.07
C SER A 52 4.06 6.13 8.89
N GLY A 53 3.53 5.65 7.76
CA GLY A 53 4.30 5.41 6.55
C GLY A 53 4.99 6.67 6.03
N LEU A 54 4.28 7.81 6.03
CA LEU A 54 4.85 9.10 5.66
C LEU A 54 5.96 9.53 6.62
N THR A 55 5.78 9.35 7.92
CA THR A 55 6.81 9.65 8.93
C THR A 55 8.05 8.79 8.67
N ALA A 56 7.88 7.48 8.49
CA ALA A 56 8.99 6.58 8.15
C ALA A 56 9.70 7.01 6.86
N LEU A 57 8.95 7.46 5.84
CA LEU A 57 9.50 7.97 4.58
C LEU A 57 10.32 9.25 4.84
N CYS A 58 9.79 10.22 5.60
CA CYS A 58 10.47 11.47 5.96
C CYS A 58 11.81 11.24 6.65
N PHE A 59 11.89 10.22 7.51
CA PHE A 59 13.12 9.83 8.20
C PHE A 59 13.97 8.79 7.43
N GLN A 60 13.57 8.44 6.21
CA GLN A 60 14.20 7.42 5.37
C GLN A 60 14.41 6.08 6.11
N ASN A 61 13.47 5.72 6.98
CA ASN A 61 13.50 4.48 7.74
C ASN A 61 12.72 3.39 6.98
N TRP A 62 13.35 2.82 5.95
CA TRP A 62 12.72 1.83 5.07
C TRP A 62 12.22 0.58 5.80
N ALA A 63 12.83 0.21 6.92
CA ALA A 63 12.34 -0.89 7.75
C ALA A 63 10.95 -0.56 8.33
N ALA A 64 10.78 0.64 8.88
CA ALA A 64 9.49 1.09 9.39
C ALA A 64 8.44 1.25 8.28
N VAL A 65 8.81 1.73 7.08
CA VAL A 65 7.84 1.83 5.97
C VAL A 65 7.38 0.43 5.52
N LYS A 66 8.27 -0.56 5.47
CA LYS A 66 7.95 -1.96 5.16
C LYS A 66 6.95 -2.55 6.15
N ASP A 67 7.18 -2.33 7.44
CA ASP A 67 6.29 -2.84 8.48
C ASP A 67 4.92 -2.17 8.43
N ALA A 68 4.88 -0.84 8.20
CA ALA A 68 3.63 -0.12 7.99
C ALA A 68 2.84 -0.65 6.79
N ARG A 69 3.51 -0.88 5.66
CA ARG A 69 2.88 -1.44 4.45
C ARG A 69 2.26 -2.81 4.71
N LYS A 70 2.98 -3.72 5.37
CA LYS A 70 2.46 -5.06 5.69
C LYS A 70 1.16 -4.99 6.49
N GLY A 71 1.11 -4.14 7.51
CA GLY A 71 -0.10 -3.91 8.31
C GLY A 71 -1.26 -3.42 7.46
N VAL A 72 -1.03 -2.36 6.66
CA VAL A 72 -2.05 -1.74 5.81
C VAL A 72 -2.61 -2.71 4.78
N TYR A 73 -1.75 -3.42 4.03
CA TYR A 73 -2.23 -4.34 3.00
C TYR A 73 -2.89 -5.60 3.55
N THR A 74 -2.56 -6.00 4.78
CA THR A 74 -3.30 -7.08 5.47
C THR A 74 -4.74 -6.65 5.73
N VAL A 75 -4.95 -5.41 6.19
CA VAL A 75 -6.29 -4.84 6.36
C VAL A 75 -6.99 -4.66 5.01
N ASN A 76 -6.29 -4.17 3.98
CA ASN A 76 -6.85 -4.02 2.63
C ASN A 76 -7.35 -5.35 2.05
N ALA A 77 -6.60 -6.44 2.24
CA ALA A 77 -7.03 -7.76 1.78
C ALA A 77 -8.35 -8.18 2.45
N ALA A 78 -8.50 -7.92 3.76
CA ALA A 78 -9.74 -8.21 4.48
C ALA A 78 -10.92 -7.36 3.97
N ILE A 79 -10.70 -6.07 3.77
CA ILE A 79 -11.71 -5.14 3.23
C ILE A 79 -12.11 -5.53 1.80
N LEU A 80 -11.15 -5.92 0.95
CA LEU A 80 -11.43 -6.39 -0.40
C LEU A 80 -12.36 -7.61 -0.38
N VAL A 81 -12.11 -8.58 0.50
CA VAL A 81 -12.96 -9.77 0.63
C VAL A 81 -14.36 -9.40 1.11
N ALA A 82 -14.47 -8.54 2.14
CA ALA A 82 -15.75 -8.06 2.65
C ALA A 82 -16.53 -7.31 1.56
N MET A 83 -15.88 -6.38 0.87
CA MET A 83 -16.48 -5.61 -0.21
C MET A 83 -16.96 -6.47 -1.39
N ILE A 84 -16.21 -7.51 -1.78
CA ILE A 84 -16.66 -8.47 -2.81
C ILE A 84 -17.94 -9.19 -2.35
N ARG A 85 -17.98 -9.65 -1.09
CA ARG A 85 -19.14 -10.32 -0.51
C ARG A 85 -20.34 -9.38 -0.48
N ASP A 86 -20.17 -8.18 0.06
CA ASP A 86 -21.28 -7.25 0.32
C ASP A 86 -21.80 -6.61 -0.97
N SER A 87 -20.95 -6.46 -1.99
CA SER A 87 -21.36 -6.04 -3.34
C SER A 87 -22.33 -7.03 -4.02
N THR A 88 -22.42 -8.27 -3.56
CA THR A 88 -23.38 -9.26 -4.11
C THR A 88 -24.77 -9.18 -3.50
N MET A 89 -24.95 -8.48 -2.37
CA MET A 89 -26.22 -8.39 -1.68
C MET A 89 -27.17 -7.41 -2.38
N ALA A 90 -28.43 -7.80 -2.55
CA ALA A 90 -29.45 -6.91 -3.09
C ALA A 90 -29.72 -5.76 -2.09
N GLY A 91 -29.91 -4.54 -2.61
CA GLY A 91 -30.11 -3.34 -1.77
C GLY A 91 -28.83 -2.57 -1.44
N ASN A 92 -27.65 -3.20 -1.53
CA ASN A 92 -26.39 -2.50 -1.28
C ASN A 92 -26.07 -1.50 -2.39
N LEU A 93 -25.73 -0.26 -2.00
CA LEU A 93 -25.15 0.80 -2.82
C LEU A 93 -23.69 0.51 -3.19
N ALA A 94 -23.47 -0.67 -3.79
CA ALA A 94 -22.16 -1.28 -4.00
C ALA A 94 -21.19 -0.35 -4.75
N ALA A 95 -21.63 0.34 -5.80
CA ALA A 95 -20.75 1.24 -6.57
C ALA A 95 -20.32 2.48 -5.78
N PHE A 96 -21.21 3.03 -4.94
CA PHE A 96 -20.92 4.19 -4.10
C PHE A 96 -19.98 3.82 -2.95
N GLU A 97 -20.24 2.69 -2.28
CA GLU A 97 -19.36 2.10 -1.27
C GLU A 97 -17.97 1.78 -1.83
N TRP A 98 -17.91 1.17 -3.02
CA TRP A 98 -16.66 0.89 -3.73
C TRP A 98 -15.87 2.15 -4.02
N TYR A 99 -16.53 3.25 -4.40
CA TYR A 99 -15.88 4.54 -4.62
C TYR A 99 -15.23 5.08 -3.34
N ILE A 100 -15.93 5.04 -2.20
CA ILE A 100 -15.40 5.47 -0.90
C ILE A 100 -14.18 4.62 -0.53
N LEU A 101 -14.30 3.30 -0.62
CA LEU A 101 -13.24 2.36 -0.26
C LEU A 101 -12.02 2.45 -1.18
N LEU A 102 -12.22 2.73 -2.46
CA LEU A 102 -11.10 2.93 -3.40
C LEU A 102 -10.20 4.07 -2.95
N GLN A 103 -10.76 5.17 -2.40
CA GLN A 103 -9.98 6.30 -1.91
C GLN A 103 -9.11 5.90 -0.70
N ILE A 104 -9.72 5.30 0.32
CA ILE A 104 -9.06 5.03 1.60
C ILE A 104 -8.18 3.77 1.55
N ALA A 105 -8.71 2.67 1.01
CA ALA A 105 -8.04 1.37 1.07
C ALA A 105 -7.03 1.19 -0.08
N VAL A 106 -7.22 1.84 -1.23
CA VAL A 106 -6.32 1.65 -2.38
C VAL A 106 -5.47 2.87 -2.63
N LEU A 107 -6.07 4.02 -2.91
CA LEU A 107 -5.33 5.19 -3.40
C LEU A 107 -4.40 5.78 -2.33
N VAL A 108 -4.83 5.84 -1.07
CA VAL A 108 -3.97 6.31 0.03
C VAL A 108 -2.76 5.37 0.23
N PRO A 109 -2.91 4.04 0.43
CA PRO A 109 -1.77 3.12 0.55
C PRO A 109 -0.89 3.03 -0.70
N ALA A 110 -1.49 3.08 -1.90
CA ALA A 110 -0.76 3.05 -3.16
C ALA A 110 0.16 4.27 -3.29
N SER A 111 -0.27 5.45 -2.84
CA SER A 111 0.56 6.66 -2.87
C SER A 111 1.87 6.51 -2.10
N LEU A 112 1.85 5.79 -0.96
CA LEU A 112 3.08 5.44 -0.23
C LEU A 112 3.87 4.34 -0.95
N SER A 113 3.19 3.41 -1.62
CA SER A 113 3.79 2.23 -2.25
C SER A 113 4.64 2.55 -3.47
N PHE A 114 4.28 3.58 -4.24
CA PHE A 114 5.02 4.00 -5.45
C PHE A 114 6.40 4.60 -5.15
N GLU A 115 6.63 5.12 -3.95
CA GLU A 115 7.90 5.75 -3.57
C GLU A 115 8.95 4.73 -3.09
N MET A 116 8.63 3.44 -3.05
CA MET A 116 9.45 2.44 -2.39
C MET A 116 9.99 1.39 -3.37
N SER A 117 11.31 1.42 -3.61
CA SER A 117 11.99 0.47 -4.50
C SER A 117 12.50 -0.80 -3.81
N ASP A 118 12.63 -0.83 -2.48
CA ASP A 118 13.46 -1.84 -1.77
C ASP A 118 12.72 -2.99 -1.11
N ASP A 119 11.53 -3.33 -1.57
CA ASP A 119 10.73 -4.37 -0.92
C ASP A 119 11.28 -5.78 -1.13
N GLU A 120 11.06 -6.63 -0.12
CA GLU A 120 11.07 -8.06 -0.34
C GLU A 120 10.06 -8.38 -1.45
N PRO A 121 10.47 -9.03 -2.55
CA PRO A 121 9.64 -9.18 -3.74
C PRO A 121 8.32 -9.91 -3.44
N LEU A 122 8.27 -10.70 -2.36
CA LEU A 122 7.07 -11.37 -1.89
C LEU A 122 6.04 -10.37 -1.34
N THR A 123 6.43 -9.48 -0.42
CA THR A 123 5.50 -8.49 0.15
C THR A 123 4.99 -7.55 -0.93
N LEU A 124 5.90 -7.08 -1.79
CA LEU A 124 5.53 -6.21 -2.92
C LEU A 124 4.58 -6.93 -3.89
N ALA A 125 4.85 -8.19 -4.24
CA ALA A 125 3.96 -8.99 -5.08
C ALA A 125 2.56 -9.10 -4.47
N VAL A 126 2.45 -9.38 -3.17
CA VAL A 126 1.15 -9.47 -2.48
C VAL A 126 0.42 -8.12 -2.50
N CYS A 127 1.10 -7.01 -2.22
CA CYS A 127 0.51 -5.68 -2.28
C CYS A 127 -0.03 -5.38 -3.69
N ILE A 128 0.78 -5.63 -4.71
CA ILE A 128 0.41 -5.43 -6.12
C ILE A 128 -0.75 -6.34 -6.54
N MET A 129 -0.81 -7.57 -6.04
CA MET A 129 -1.94 -8.46 -6.31
C MET A 129 -3.25 -7.94 -5.71
N ILE A 130 -3.19 -7.35 -4.51
CA ILE A 130 -4.37 -6.75 -3.87
C ILE A 130 -4.85 -5.55 -4.70
N ASP A 131 -3.95 -4.62 -5.04
CA ASP A 131 -4.30 -3.46 -5.88
C ASP A 131 -4.78 -3.88 -7.28
N GLY A 132 -4.13 -4.88 -7.87
CA GLY A 132 -4.52 -5.48 -9.14
C GLY A 132 -5.92 -6.09 -9.07
N ALA A 133 -6.28 -6.74 -7.96
CA ALA A 133 -7.61 -7.28 -7.76
C ALA A 133 -8.67 -6.19 -7.67
N TYR A 134 -8.43 -5.11 -6.91
CA TYR A 134 -9.32 -3.94 -6.90
C TYR A 134 -9.51 -3.40 -8.32
N ALA A 135 -8.42 -3.23 -9.07
CA ALA A 135 -8.44 -2.63 -10.39
C ALA A 135 -9.17 -3.49 -11.44
N VAL A 136 -8.99 -4.82 -11.41
CA VAL A 136 -9.68 -5.78 -12.31
C VAL A 136 -11.16 -5.93 -11.97
N LEU A 137 -11.56 -5.70 -10.71
CA LEU A 137 -12.96 -5.80 -10.29
C LEU A 137 -13.79 -4.54 -10.58
N GLN A 138 -13.15 -3.38 -10.84
CA GLN A 138 -13.86 -2.13 -11.12
C GLN A 138 -14.89 -2.23 -12.26
N PRO A 139 -14.59 -2.87 -13.42
CA PRO A 139 -15.60 -3.04 -14.47
C PRO A 139 -16.84 -3.80 -14.02
N TRP A 140 -16.67 -4.87 -13.22
CA TRP A 140 -17.81 -5.62 -12.70
C TRP A 140 -18.72 -4.71 -11.86
N VAL A 141 -18.13 -3.88 -11.00
CA VAL A 141 -18.87 -2.95 -10.15
C VAL A 141 -19.56 -1.87 -10.98
N TYR A 142 -18.82 -1.10 -11.78
CA TYR A 142 -19.38 0.07 -12.48
C TYR A 142 -20.22 -0.25 -13.73
N PHE A 143 -20.15 -1.47 -14.27
CA PHE A 143 -21.03 -1.90 -15.38
C PHE A 143 -22.21 -2.77 -14.94
N LYS A 144 -22.07 -3.58 -13.87
CA LYS A 144 -23.15 -4.49 -13.43
C LYS A 144 -23.82 -4.08 -12.13
N ARG A 145 -23.13 -3.33 -11.27
CA ARG A 145 -23.59 -2.99 -9.91
C ARG A 145 -23.76 -1.50 -9.70
N LEU A 146 -23.66 -0.70 -10.77
CA LEU A 146 -23.77 0.76 -10.68
C LEU A 146 -25.11 1.15 -10.07
N ASP A 147 -26.21 0.67 -10.63
CA ASP A 147 -27.57 1.03 -10.20
C ASP A 147 -28.07 0.17 -9.02
N GLN A 148 -27.20 -0.62 -8.39
CA GLN A 148 -27.61 -1.49 -7.29
C GLN A 148 -27.91 -0.67 -6.03
N GLY A 149 -29.05 -0.97 -5.39
CA GLY A 149 -29.47 -0.31 -4.15
C GLY A 149 -30.02 1.10 -4.33
N TRP A 150 -29.81 1.72 -5.49
CA TRP A 150 -30.34 3.04 -5.78
C TRP A 150 -31.81 2.98 -6.21
N SER A 151 -32.62 3.83 -5.59
CA SER A 151 -34.00 4.09 -5.99
C SER A 151 -34.13 5.53 -6.42
N SER A 152 -34.86 5.78 -7.52
CA SER A 152 -35.19 7.14 -7.98
C SER A 152 -36.11 7.90 -7.02
N SER A 153 -36.69 7.22 -6.02
CA SER A 153 -37.47 7.85 -4.94
C SER A 153 -36.60 8.59 -3.92
N CYS A 154 -35.32 8.23 -3.81
CA CYS A 154 -34.38 8.84 -2.87
C CYS A 154 -33.40 9.78 -3.58
N PRO A 155 -32.91 10.85 -2.92
CA PRO A 155 -31.88 11.72 -3.48
C PRO A 155 -30.63 10.92 -3.85
N SER A 156 -30.06 11.18 -5.03
CA SER A 156 -28.78 10.57 -5.44
C SER A 156 -27.70 10.86 -4.39
N PRO A 157 -26.85 9.88 -4.04
CA PRO A 157 -25.66 10.16 -3.26
C PRO A 157 -24.80 11.17 -4.03
N LYS A 158 -24.06 11.99 -3.29
CA LYS A 158 -23.12 12.97 -3.83
C LYS A 158 -21.69 12.53 -3.53
N VAL A 159 -20.75 12.84 -4.41
CA VAL A 159 -19.32 12.70 -4.14
C VAL A 159 -18.65 14.05 -4.19
N TYR A 160 -17.58 14.21 -3.40
CA TYR A 160 -16.81 15.44 -3.37
C TYR A 160 -15.48 15.28 -4.12
N ILE A 161 -15.31 16.03 -5.20
CA ILE A 161 -14.05 16.14 -5.96
C ILE A 161 -13.84 17.62 -6.27
N PHE A 162 -13.36 18.38 -5.28
CA PHE A 162 -13.31 19.86 -5.29
C PHE A 162 -14.66 20.58 -5.50
N ALA A 163 -15.72 19.86 -5.85
CA ALA A 163 -17.11 20.26 -5.97
C ALA A 163 -18.01 19.07 -5.62
N GLU A 164 -19.26 19.35 -5.27
CA GLU A 164 -20.29 18.32 -5.11
C GLU A 164 -20.75 17.84 -6.49
N ILE A 165 -20.73 16.52 -6.71
CA ILE A 165 -21.16 15.89 -7.95
C ILE A 165 -22.15 14.79 -7.59
N ASP A 166 -23.32 14.79 -8.22
CA ASP A 166 -24.27 13.69 -8.06
C ASP A 166 -23.65 12.38 -8.61
N PHE A 167 -23.59 11.34 -7.79
CA PHE A 167 -22.94 10.07 -8.12
C PHE A 167 -23.56 9.41 -9.35
N TYR A 168 -24.89 9.49 -9.49
CA TYR A 168 -25.63 8.94 -10.63
C TYR A 168 -25.73 9.90 -11.82
N HIS A 169 -25.01 11.04 -11.81
CA HIS A 169 -25.00 11.94 -12.95
C HIS A 169 -24.42 11.25 -14.20
N PRO A 170 -25.07 11.31 -15.39
CA PRO A 170 -24.67 10.53 -16.57
C PRO A 170 -23.22 10.71 -17.01
N ARG A 171 -22.68 11.93 -16.86
CA ARG A 171 -21.28 12.23 -17.19
C ARG A 171 -20.30 11.59 -16.20
N PHE A 172 -20.66 11.57 -14.92
CA PHE A 172 -19.80 11.02 -13.89
C PHE A 172 -19.80 9.49 -13.94
N THR A 173 -20.95 8.87 -14.16
CA THR A 173 -21.05 7.41 -14.36
C THR A 173 -20.33 6.96 -15.62
N ALA A 174 -20.39 7.73 -16.71
CA ALA A 174 -19.58 7.48 -17.91
C ALA A 174 -18.07 7.58 -17.63
N PHE A 175 -17.65 8.59 -16.85
CA PHE A 175 -16.27 8.72 -16.39
C PHE A 175 -15.82 7.51 -15.55
N LEU A 176 -16.63 7.08 -14.57
CA LEU A 176 -16.33 5.90 -13.74
C LEU A 176 -16.18 4.63 -14.59
N ARG A 177 -17.07 4.41 -15.57
CA ARG A 177 -16.98 3.27 -16.50
C ARG A 177 -15.71 3.33 -17.35
N ALA A 178 -15.33 4.51 -17.85
CA ALA A 178 -14.09 4.68 -18.61
C ALA A 178 -12.86 4.39 -17.73
N MET A 179 -12.81 4.97 -16.52
CA MET A 179 -11.74 4.70 -15.56
C MET A 179 -11.67 3.23 -15.17
N ALA A 180 -12.80 2.53 -15.04
CA ALA A 180 -12.84 1.10 -14.74
C ALA A 180 -12.13 0.25 -15.79
N VAL A 181 -12.29 0.59 -17.08
CA VAL A 181 -11.61 -0.12 -18.17
C VAL A 181 -10.10 0.13 -18.12
N ILE A 182 -9.68 1.38 -17.90
CA ILE A 182 -8.27 1.74 -17.76
C ILE A 182 -7.64 1.02 -16.57
N SER A 183 -8.31 1.05 -15.41
CA SER A 183 -7.91 0.35 -14.21
C SER A 183 -7.80 -1.16 -14.44
N CYS A 184 -8.72 -1.77 -15.18
CA CYS A 184 -8.67 -3.20 -15.47
C CYS A 184 -7.41 -3.58 -16.27
N VAL A 185 -7.07 -2.80 -17.30
CA VAL A 185 -5.83 -3.01 -18.07
C VAL A 185 -4.61 -2.88 -17.16
N TYR A 186 -4.58 -1.83 -16.33
CA TYR A 186 -3.51 -1.64 -15.36
C TYR A 186 -3.42 -2.80 -14.35
N GLY A 187 -4.57 -3.28 -13.85
CA GLY A 187 -4.66 -4.40 -12.92
C GLY A 187 -4.12 -5.71 -13.51
N VAL A 188 -4.36 -5.99 -14.80
CA VAL A 188 -3.77 -7.14 -15.49
C VAL A 188 -2.24 -6.99 -15.57
N MET A 189 -1.74 -5.78 -15.86
CA MET A 189 -0.29 -5.51 -15.86
C MET A 189 0.32 -5.71 -14.46
N LEU A 190 -0.38 -5.26 -13.41
CA LEU A 190 0.02 -5.48 -12.02
C LEU A 190 0.08 -6.97 -11.67
N PHE A 191 -0.91 -7.77 -12.04
CA PHE A 191 -0.87 -9.22 -11.82
C PHE A 191 0.32 -9.86 -12.53
N PHE A 192 0.56 -9.50 -13.79
CA PHE A 192 1.72 -9.99 -14.52
C PHE A 192 3.04 -9.65 -13.79
N TRP A 193 3.17 -8.40 -13.33
CA TRP A 193 4.34 -7.96 -12.58
C TRP A 193 4.51 -8.69 -11.25
N ALA A 194 3.41 -8.90 -10.50
CA ALA A 194 3.43 -9.70 -9.27
C ALA A 194 3.88 -11.14 -9.53
N TRP A 195 3.41 -11.78 -10.62
CA TRP A 195 3.88 -13.10 -11.02
C TRP A 195 5.36 -13.13 -11.37
N VAL A 196 5.89 -12.09 -12.04
CA VAL A 196 7.33 -11.94 -12.28
C VAL A 196 8.11 -11.87 -10.97
N LEU A 197 7.65 -11.08 -9.99
CA LEU A 197 8.28 -10.98 -8.67
C LEU A 197 8.31 -12.32 -7.93
N LEU A 198 7.19 -13.07 -7.96
CA LEU A 198 7.10 -14.41 -7.37
C LEU A 198 8.01 -15.41 -8.09
N ALA A 199 8.06 -15.36 -9.42
CA ALA A 199 8.91 -16.23 -10.24
C ALA A 199 10.40 -16.01 -9.94
N VAL A 200 10.85 -14.76 -9.81
CA VAL A 200 12.25 -14.42 -9.45
C VAL A 200 12.64 -14.97 -8.05
N ARG A 201 11.65 -15.16 -7.16
CA ARG A 201 11.89 -15.74 -5.84
C ARG A 201 11.98 -17.27 -5.85
N SER A 202 11.42 -17.92 -6.87
CA SER A 202 11.44 -19.38 -7.02
C SER A 202 12.89 -19.89 -7.14
N PRO A 203 13.30 -20.88 -6.31
CA PRO A 203 14.63 -21.48 -6.40
C PRO A 203 14.92 -22.09 -7.77
N TRP A 204 13.89 -22.63 -8.43
CA TRP A 204 14.01 -23.25 -9.75
C TRP A 204 14.37 -22.22 -10.82
N VAL A 205 13.60 -21.12 -10.92
CA VAL A 205 13.87 -20.03 -11.88
C VAL A 205 15.21 -19.36 -11.62
N ARG A 206 15.61 -19.22 -10.34
CA ARG A 206 16.92 -18.64 -9.99
C ARG A 206 18.09 -19.51 -10.42
N ARG A 207 17.93 -20.83 -10.43
CA ARG A 207 18.95 -21.78 -10.92
C ARG A 207 19.03 -21.77 -12.44
N GLU A 208 17.88 -21.77 -13.12
CA GLU A 208 17.81 -21.83 -14.58
C GLU A 208 18.19 -20.50 -15.25
N HIS A 209 17.82 -19.37 -14.65
CA HIS A 209 17.98 -18.03 -15.22
C HIS A 209 18.63 -17.03 -14.23
N PRO A 210 19.87 -17.28 -13.78
CA PRO A 210 20.55 -16.43 -12.79
C PRO A 210 20.81 -15.00 -13.31
N GLY A 211 21.10 -14.82 -14.60
CA GLY A 211 21.33 -13.51 -15.21
C GLY A 211 20.07 -12.63 -15.23
N TRP A 212 18.92 -13.21 -15.60
CA TRP A 212 17.64 -12.51 -15.61
C TRP A 212 17.18 -12.15 -14.20
N THR A 213 17.22 -13.09 -13.26
CA THR A 213 16.87 -12.82 -11.86
C THR A 213 17.76 -11.73 -11.25
N LYS A 214 19.07 -11.76 -11.50
CA LYS A 214 20.00 -10.70 -11.08
C LYS A 214 19.68 -9.36 -11.75
N LYS A 215 19.28 -9.32 -13.01
CA LYS A 215 18.88 -8.08 -13.70
C LYS A 215 17.61 -7.50 -13.09
N VAL A 216 16.57 -8.31 -12.86
CA VAL A 216 15.30 -7.87 -12.26
C VAL A 216 15.50 -7.41 -10.81
N MET A 217 16.21 -8.20 -9.99
CA MET A 217 16.55 -7.80 -8.63
C MET A 217 17.49 -6.60 -8.60
N GLY A 218 18.36 -6.46 -9.61
CA GLY A 218 19.28 -5.34 -9.76
C GLY A 218 18.56 -4.04 -10.14
N THR A 219 17.52 -4.10 -10.97
CA THR A 219 16.65 -2.94 -11.25
C THR A 219 15.83 -2.49 -10.04
N MET A 220 15.62 -3.38 -9.06
CA MET A 220 14.97 -3.05 -7.79
C MET A 220 15.95 -2.54 -6.74
N LYS A 221 17.25 -2.83 -6.90
CA LYS A 221 18.26 -2.55 -5.88
C LYS A 221 18.48 -1.05 -5.78
N GLU A 222 17.98 -0.49 -4.68
CA GLU A 222 18.33 0.76 -4.01
C GLU A 222 18.84 1.84 -4.96
N GLN A 223 17.90 2.55 -5.58
CA GLN A 223 18.19 3.87 -6.10
C GLN A 223 18.64 4.72 -4.90
N GLU A 224 19.91 5.12 -4.87
CA GLU A 224 20.50 5.78 -3.70
C GLU A 224 19.80 7.14 -3.45
N TYR A 225 18.82 7.15 -2.54
CA TYR A 225 18.00 8.33 -2.26
C TYR A 225 18.77 9.31 -1.36
N SER A 226 19.43 10.30 -1.96
CA SER A 226 20.02 11.40 -1.18
C SER A 226 18.92 12.27 -0.56
N VAL A 227 18.83 12.31 0.78
CA VAL A 227 17.81 13.05 1.58
C VAL A 227 17.61 14.49 1.06
N LEU A 228 18.69 15.15 0.68
CA LEU A 228 18.70 16.56 0.32
C LEU A 228 18.49 16.83 -1.18
N SER A 229 18.13 15.80 -1.96
CA SER A 229 17.78 16.02 -3.36
C SER A 229 16.40 16.69 -3.44
N TRP A 230 16.33 17.80 -4.17
CA TRP A 230 15.08 18.49 -4.50
C TRP A 230 13.99 17.52 -5.03
N LYS A 231 14.40 16.48 -5.76
CA LYS A 231 13.49 15.44 -6.28
C LYS A 231 12.77 14.68 -5.16
N ASN A 232 13.45 14.40 -4.06
CA ASN A 232 12.90 13.65 -2.93
C ASN A 232 11.97 14.54 -2.08
N ALA A 233 12.34 15.81 -1.89
CA ALA A 233 11.46 16.79 -1.25
C ALA A 233 10.16 16.96 -2.04
N TRP A 234 10.25 17.01 -3.37
CA TRP A 234 9.08 17.07 -4.24
C TRP A 234 8.22 15.80 -4.15
N SER A 235 8.81 14.60 -4.25
CA SER A 235 8.04 13.35 -4.20
C SER A 235 7.38 13.13 -2.83
N MET A 236 8.07 13.50 -1.74
CA MET A 236 7.51 13.55 -0.39
C MET A 236 6.33 14.53 -0.29
N GLY A 237 6.53 15.76 -0.77
CA GLY A 237 5.51 16.80 -0.76
C GLY A 237 4.27 16.39 -1.57
N SER A 238 4.47 15.78 -2.74
CA SER A 238 3.37 15.26 -3.54
C SER A 238 2.66 14.10 -2.88
N THR A 239 3.39 13.19 -2.23
CA THR A 239 2.79 12.04 -1.52
C THR A 239 1.93 12.53 -0.36
N LEU A 240 2.44 13.45 0.46
CA LEU A 240 1.70 14.09 1.56
C LEU A 240 0.45 14.82 1.04
N PHE A 241 0.62 15.67 0.03
CA PHE A 241 -0.49 16.44 -0.54
C PHE A 241 -1.58 15.52 -1.08
N PHE A 242 -1.20 14.51 -1.87
CA PHE A 242 -2.14 13.58 -2.47
C PHE A 242 -2.91 12.79 -1.41
N GLY A 243 -2.23 12.21 -0.42
CA GLY A 243 -2.92 11.47 0.64
C GLY A 243 -3.87 12.35 1.47
N LEU A 244 -3.47 13.58 1.82
CA LEU A 244 -4.35 14.52 2.53
C LEU A 244 -5.58 14.91 1.69
N VAL A 245 -5.42 15.12 0.39
CA VAL A 245 -6.54 15.42 -0.51
C VAL A 245 -7.52 14.24 -0.58
N LEU A 246 -7.03 13.00 -0.67
CA LEU A 246 -7.89 11.81 -0.69
C LEU A 246 -8.65 11.61 0.63
N ILE A 247 -7.98 11.84 1.77
CA ILE A 247 -8.61 11.83 3.09
C ILE A 247 -9.72 12.89 3.13
N ALA A 248 -9.42 14.13 2.71
CA ALA A 248 -10.40 15.21 2.68
C ALA A 248 -11.60 14.91 1.77
N PHE A 249 -11.37 14.33 0.60
CA PHE A 249 -12.44 13.93 -0.33
C PHE A 249 -13.35 12.86 0.27
N THR A 250 -12.76 11.88 0.95
CA THR A 250 -13.51 10.83 1.64
C THR A 250 -14.36 11.44 2.75
N GLU A 251 -13.76 12.20 3.66
CA GLU A 251 -14.48 12.81 4.79
C GLU A 251 -15.58 13.76 4.34
N LYS A 252 -15.32 14.58 3.31
CA LYS A 252 -16.34 15.46 2.72
C LYS A 252 -17.45 14.68 2.05
N THR A 253 -17.15 13.60 1.33
CA THR A 253 -18.16 12.73 0.72
C THR A 253 -19.07 12.12 1.79
N LEU A 254 -18.51 11.61 2.90
CA LEU A 254 -19.30 11.08 4.01
C LEU A 254 -20.18 12.17 4.67
N ALA A 255 -19.62 13.36 4.88
CA ALA A 255 -20.31 14.48 5.52
C ALA A 255 -21.47 15.03 4.66
N ILE A 256 -21.28 15.21 3.35
CA ILE A 256 -22.31 15.76 2.45
C ILE A 256 -23.55 14.86 2.39
N ASN A 257 -23.37 13.54 2.50
CA ASN A 257 -24.47 12.59 2.45
C ASN A 257 -25.09 12.28 3.81
N ASN A 258 -24.61 12.88 4.91
CA ASN A 258 -25.07 12.61 6.27
C ASN A 258 -25.16 11.09 6.58
N ILE A 259 -24.15 10.32 6.15
CA ILE A 259 -24.16 8.87 6.28
C ILE A 259 -24.23 8.48 7.76
N SER A 260 -25.34 7.84 8.14
CA SER A 260 -25.51 7.26 9.46
C SER A 260 -24.73 5.96 9.52
N ILE A 261 -23.86 5.80 10.51
CA ILE A 261 -23.11 4.56 10.73
C ILE A 261 -23.59 3.97 12.06
N PRO A 262 -24.75 3.27 12.10
CA PRO A 262 -25.30 2.74 13.34
C PRO A 262 -24.36 1.69 13.93
N GLY A 263 -24.16 1.73 15.25
CA GLY A 263 -23.15 0.89 15.91
C GLY A 263 -21.75 1.50 15.92
N THR A 264 -21.64 2.83 15.98
CA THR A 264 -20.39 3.62 16.09
C THR A 264 -19.47 3.28 17.26
N THR A 265 -19.79 2.27 18.08
CA THR A 265 -18.86 1.84 19.10
C THR A 265 -17.66 1.20 18.40
N VAL A 266 -16.49 1.78 18.64
CA VAL A 266 -15.16 1.29 18.23
C VAL A 266 -14.91 -0.16 18.72
N ALA A 267 -15.79 -0.68 19.59
CA ALA A 267 -15.79 -2.02 20.11
C ALA A 267 -16.18 -3.12 19.09
N SER A 268 -16.77 -2.79 17.94
CA SER A 268 -17.00 -3.80 16.89
C SER A 268 -15.68 -4.34 16.34
N THR A 269 -15.59 -5.65 16.15
CA THR A 269 -14.34 -6.31 15.74
C THR A 269 -13.83 -5.79 14.39
N GLY A 270 -14.73 -5.49 13.44
CA GLY A 270 -14.37 -4.95 12.12
C GLY A 270 -13.73 -3.57 12.20
N GLN A 271 -14.12 -2.72 13.17
CA GLN A 271 -13.52 -1.41 13.39
C GLN A 271 -12.27 -1.46 14.29
N LEU A 272 -12.27 -2.33 15.29
CA LEU A 272 -11.20 -2.42 16.27
C LEU A 272 -9.90 -2.92 15.64
N ILE A 273 -9.96 -3.92 14.75
CA ILE A 273 -8.76 -4.51 14.13
C ILE A 273 -7.97 -3.47 13.33
N PRO A 274 -8.55 -2.74 12.35
CA PRO A 274 -7.82 -1.72 11.61
C PRO A 274 -7.31 -0.58 12.49
N LEU A 275 -8.08 -0.19 13.51
CA LEU A 275 -7.64 0.83 14.47
C LEU A 275 -6.40 0.38 15.24
N LEU A 276 -6.40 -0.84 15.77
CA LEU A 276 -5.25 -1.41 16.47
C LEU A 276 -4.05 -1.56 15.54
N VAL A 277 -4.26 -2.00 14.30
CA VAL A 277 -3.19 -2.07 13.29
C VAL A 277 -2.59 -0.68 13.06
N GLY A 278 -3.41 0.36 12.90
CA GLY A 278 -2.95 1.74 12.74
C GLY A 278 -2.17 2.27 13.95
N ILE A 279 -2.67 2.04 15.17
CA ILE A 279 -2.00 2.45 16.42
C ILE A 279 -0.66 1.73 16.57
N MET A 280 -0.65 0.40 16.46
CA MET A 280 0.56 -0.41 16.63
C MET A 280 1.61 -0.07 15.57
N THR A 281 1.19 0.16 14.33
CA THR A 281 2.06 0.61 13.23
C THR A 281 2.69 1.97 13.55
N THR A 282 1.89 2.90 14.07
CA THR A 282 2.35 4.24 14.45
C THR A 282 3.36 4.18 15.59
N LEU A 283 3.05 3.43 16.65
CA LEU A 283 3.95 3.24 17.80
C LEU A 283 5.26 2.56 17.38
N SER A 284 5.16 1.49 16.58
CA SER A 284 6.33 0.78 16.07
C SER A 284 7.19 1.66 15.19
N THR A 285 6.58 2.46 14.32
CA THR A 285 7.33 3.38 13.46
C THR A 285 8.02 4.47 14.26
N PHE A 286 7.31 5.07 15.20
CA PHE A 286 7.88 6.11 16.06
C PHE A 286 9.06 5.56 16.88
N TYR A 287 8.89 4.39 17.49
CA TYR A 287 9.95 3.71 18.21
C TYR A 287 11.17 3.44 17.31
N THR A 288 10.96 2.87 16.12
CA THR A 288 12.06 2.58 15.18
C THR A 288 12.74 3.86 14.69
N VAL A 289 12.00 4.93 14.41
CA VAL A 289 12.57 6.23 14.02
C VAL A 289 13.41 6.84 15.14
N VAL A 290 12.94 6.81 16.38
CA VAL A 290 13.64 7.39 17.54
C VAL A 290 14.90 6.60 17.91
N THR A 291 14.84 5.27 17.81
CA THR A 291 15.94 4.39 18.26
C THR A 291 16.95 4.04 17.17
N SER A 292 16.57 4.14 15.89
CA SER A 292 17.49 3.80 14.80
C SER A 292 18.48 4.93 14.54
N PRO A 293 19.78 4.62 14.36
CA PRO A 293 20.76 5.62 13.96
C PRO A 293 20.39 6.17 12.58
N MET A 294 20.14 7.47 12.52
CA MET A 294 19.62 8.14 11.32
C MET A 294 20.61 8.03 10.14
N PRO A 295 20.17 7.90 8.88
CA PRO A 295 21.07 7.62 7.76
C PRO A 295 22.19 8.66 7.60
N TRP A 296 21.92 9.93 7.91
CA TRP A 296 22.94 10.98 7.85
C TRP A 296 24.05 10.81 8.88
N THR A 297 23.79 10.20 10.04
CA THR A 297 24.85 9.95 11.02
C THR A 297 25.78 8.84 10.54
N LYS A 298 25.28 7.82 9.84
CA LYS A 298 26.11 6.79 9.20
C LYS A 298 26.96 7.35 8.06
N ALA A 299 26.36 8.17 7.18
CA ALA A 299 27.11 8.83 6.11
C ALA A 299 28.21 9.74 6.66
N HIS A 300 27.90 10.48 7.73
CA HIS A 300 28.87 11.30 8.45
C HIS A 300 29.97 10.46 9.10
N GLN A 301 29.62 9.33 9.73
CA GLN A 301 30.59 8.39 10.31
C GLN A 301 31.50 7.76 9.25
N LEU A 302 30.95 7.33 8.11
CA LEU A 302 31.72 6.77 7.01
C LEU A 302 32.66 7.81 6.40
N ARG A 303 32.18 9.06 6.22
CA ARG A 303 33.00 10.16 5.72
C ARG A 303 34.13 10.50 6.69
N HIS A 304 33.88 10.52 8.00
CA HIS A 304 34.95 10.68 9.00
C HIS A 304 35.94 9.51 9.01
N ARG A 305 35.46 8.27 8.84
CA ARG A 305 36.32 7.09 8.84
C ARG A 305 37.18 6.99 7.58
N SER A 306 36.67 7.41 6.42
CA SER A 306 37.47 7.51 5.20
C SER A 306 38.48 8.65 5.24
N SER A 307 38.14 9.77 5.89
CA SER A 307 39.06 10.90 6.03
C SER A 307 40.17 10.64 7.06
N GLY A 308 40.00 9.69 7.98
CA GLY A 308 41.01 9.30 8.98
C GLY A 308 41.98 8.19 8.56
N VAL A 309 41.82 7.61 7.36
CA VAL A 309 42.71 6.54 6.83
C VAL A 309 43.68 7.06 5.76
N VAL A 310 43.68 8.37 5.50
CA VAL A 310 44.72 9.00 4.69
C VAL A 310 45.75 9.60 5.63
N GLN A 311 46.98 9.09 5.53
CA GLN A 311 48.24 9.66 6.05
C GLN A 311 48.81 9.04 7.34
N GLU A 312 48.91 7.70 7.41
CA GLU A 312 50.00 7.07 8.17
C GLU A 312 50.89 6.29 7.18
N SER A 313 52.01 6.93 6.86
CA SER A 313 53.23 6.42 6.22
C SER A 313 53.10 5.45 5.04
N ALA A 314 53.20 6.01 3.83
CA ALA A 314 54.08 5.42 2.83
C ALA A 314 55.54 5.61 3.30
N GLU A 315 55.98 4.78 4.25
CA GLU A 315 57.38 4.40 4.35
C GLU A 315 57.54 3.23 3.38
N ASP A 316 58.19 3.49 2.24
CA ASP A 316 58.56 2.46 1.28
C ASP A 316 59.47 1.41 1.96
N PRO A 317 59.09 0.13 2.03
CA PRO A 317 60.05 -0.92 2.33
C PRO A 317 61.01 -1.05 1.13
N GLU A 318 62.31 -0.94 1.40
CA GLU A 318 63.40 -1.23 0.48
C GLU A 318 63.11 -2.49 -0.35
N VAL A 319 63.03 -2.34 -1.67
CA VAL A 319 62.91 -3.44 -2.62
C VAL A 319 64.27 -4.11 -2.77
N PRO A 320 64.44 -5.40 -2.44
CA PRO A 320 65.65 -6.13 -2.75
C PRO A 320 65.75 -6.32 -4.26
N THR A 321 66.89 -5.90 -4.80
CA THR A 321 67.27 -6.01 -6.21
C THR A 321 67.32 -7.49 -6.63
N GLU A 322 66.27 -7.99 -7.31
CA GLU A 322 66.25 -9.36 -7.82
C GLU A 322 66.94 -9.44 -9.19
N ARG A 323 67.91 -10.35 -9.25
CA ARG A 323 68.90 -10.56 -10.31
C ARG A 323 68.24 -11.19 -11.54
N ALA A 324 68.47 -10.59 -12.71
CA ALA A 324 68.07 -11.15 -13.99
C ALA A 324 68.75 -12.51 -14.27
N GLU A 325 67.96 -13.53 -14.61
CA GLU A 325 68.42 -14.76 -15.26
C GLU A 325 68.08 -14.74 -16.77
N PRO A 326 68.97 -15.26 -17.64
CA PRO A 326 68.88 -15.09 -19.08
C PRO A 326 67.98 -16.12 -19.79
N GLU A 327 67.42 -15.66 -20.91
CA GLU A 327 66.63 -16.42 -21.88
C GLU A 327 67.27 -17.74 -22.31
N ARG A 328 66.50 -18.83 -22.21
CA ARG A 328 66.83 -20.12 -22.83
C ARG A 328 66.06 -20.27 -24.14
N ALA A 329 66.79 -20.12 -25.24
CA ALA A 329 66.34 -20.39 -26.60
C ALA A 329 65.74 -21.79 -26.75
N LYS A 330 64.59 -21.88 -27.42
CA LYS A 330 64.07 -23.15 -27.96
C LYS A 330 64.37 -23.20 -29.45
N SER A 331 65.17 -24.19 -29.84
CA SER A 331 65.31 -24.70 -31.20
C SER A 331 64.62 -26.06 -31.25
N SER A 332 63.67 -26.22 -32.18
CA SER A 332 63.31 -27.39 -33.00
C SER A 332 61.86 -27.30 -33.48
#